data_AF-A0A8E7EJ20-F1
#
_entry.id   AF-A0A8E7EJ20-F1
#
_cell.length_a   1.000
_cell.length_b   1.000
_cell.length_c   1.000
_cell.angle_alpha   90.00
_cell.angle_beta   90.00
_cell.angle_gamma   90.00
#
_symmetry.space_group_name_H-M   'P 1'
#
loop_
_entity.id
_entity.type
_entity.pdbx_description
1 polymer ?
#
loop_
_entity_poly.entity_id
_entity_poly.type
_entity_poly.pdbx_seq_one_letter_code
_entity_poly.pdbx_strand_id
1 'polypeptide(L)'
;MKSDVLGYQSPLYGRRTGQWKMNPLSFQYLHEFLPWDITDQVRANAALGGIPAYLHKFNRRLNFWKNISENILEKGTYVYSEAEILLNYEFREPANYMVLPGPMHQGKEA
;
A
#
# COMPACT_ATOMS: atom_id res chain seq x y z
N MET A 1 14.07 11.24 3.69
CA MET A 1 13.23 11.15 4.90
C MET A 1 13.94 10.57 6.12
N LYS A 2 14.51 9.34 6.06
CA LYS A 2 15.28 8.78 7.20
C LYS A 2 16.53 9.63 7.52
N SER A 3 17.17 10.17 6.49
CA SER A 3 18.26 11.16 6.58
C SER A 3 17.82 12.51 7.15
N ASP A 4 16.58 12.93 6.92
CA ASP A 4 16.16 14.31 7.23
C ASP A 4 15.75 14.44 8.70
N VAL A 5 15.19 13.36 9.26
CA VAL A 5 14.76 13.30 10.66
C VAL A 5 15.79 12.63 11.58
N LEU A 6 16.63 11.73 11.05
CA LEU A 6 17.65 10.99 11.84
C LEU A 6 19.08 11.23 11.37
N GLY A 7 19.31 12.12 10.41
CA GLY A 7 20.65 12.51 10.01
C GLY A 7 21.36 13.27 11.11
N TYR A 8 22.70 13.28 11.05
CA TYR A 8 23.55 13.97 12.03
C TYR A 8 23.21 15.46 12.19
N GLN A 9 22.71 16.09 11.12
CA GLN A 9 22.29 17.49 11.13
C GLN A 9 20.84 17.72 11.61
N SER A 10 20.11 16.67 11.96
CA SER A 10 18.72 16.80 12.39
C SER A 10 18.64 17.22 13.86
N PRO A 11 17.75 18.15 14.26
CA PRO A 11 17.57 18.57 15.66
C PRO A 11 17.23 17.43 16.64
N LEU A 12 16.71 16.31 16.10
CA LEU A 12 16.35 15.12 16.86
C LEU A 12 17.49 14.09 16.96
N TYR A 13 18.65 14.37 16.35
CA TYR A 13 19.83 13.51 16.45
C TYR A 13 20.25 13.35 17.92
N GLY A 14 20.42 12.10 18.37
CA GLY A 14 20.75 11.77 19.76
C GLY A 14 19.62 12.00 20.78
N ARG A 15 18.46 12.54 20.38
CA ARG A 15 17.31 12.83 21.27
C ARG A 15 16.14 11.85 21.08
N ARG A 16 16.41 10.65 20.57
CA ARG A 16 15.36 9.68 20.25
C ARG A 16 14.92 8.90 21.48
N THR A 17 13.71 9.17 21.96
CA THR A 17 13.12 8.50 23.14
C THR A 17 12.63 7.08 22.85
N GLY A 18 12.24 6.77 21.60
CA GLY A 18 11.78 5.44 21.22
C GLY A 18 11.54 5.29 19.72
N GLN A 19 11.54 4.05 19.23
CA GLN A 19 11.08 3.69 17.89
C GLN A 19 10.26 2.40 18.00
N TRP A 20 9.10 2.35 17.34
CA TRP A 20 8.35 1.11 17.19
C TRP A 20 8.31 0.73 15.71
N LYS A 21 8.74 -0.50 15.44
CA LYS A 21 8.62 -1.08 14.10
C LYS A 21 7.23 -1.73 14.01
N MET A 22 6.30 -1.02 13.40
CA MET A 22 4.98 -1.56 13.10
C MET A 22 5.11 -2.58 11.97
N ASN A 23 4.70 -3.81 12.25
CA ASN A 23 4.59 -4.86 11.23
C ASN A 23 3.19 -4.86 10.63
N PRO A 24 3.00 -5.47 9.46
CA PRO A 24 1.67 -5.74 8.93
C PRO A 24 0.79 -6.51 9.93
N LEU A 25 -0.52 -6.30 9.81
CA LEU A 25 -1.52 -6.95 10.65
C LEU A 25 -1.50 -8.47 10.41
N SER A 26 -1.54 -9.24 11.49
CA SER A 26 -1.69 -10.70 11.39
C SER A 26 -3.07 -11.08 10.87
N PHE A 27 -3.14 -12.17 10.09
CA PHE A 27 -4.38 -12.68 9.51
C PHE A 27 -5.50 -12.90 10.54
N GLN A 28 -5.16 -13.27 11.77
CA GLN A 28 -6.15 -13.49 12.82
C GLN A 28 -7.01 -12.25 13.14
N TYR A 29 -6.51 -11.03 12.86
CA TYR A 29 -7.21 -9.78 13.14
C TYR A 29 -7.95 -9.22 11.92
N LEU A 30 -7.84 -9.86 10.75
CA LEU A 30 -8.43 -9.36 9.51
C LEU A 30 -9.97 -9.31 9.56
N HIS A 31 -10.58 -10.24 10.30
CA HIS A 31 -12.03 -10.29 10.51
C HIS A 31 -12.60 -9.03 11.17
N GLU A 32 -11.80 -8.30 11.95
CA GLU A 32 -12.20 -7.04 12.58
C GLU A 32 -12.39 -5.92 11.54
N PHE A 33 -11.58 -5.95 10.47
CA PHE A 33 -11.63 -5.01 9.36
C PHE A 33 -12.65 -5.43 8.31
N LEU A 34 -12.65 -6.72 7.96
CA LEU A 34 -13.43 -7.30 6.86
C LEU A 34 -14.32 -8.41 7.42
N PRO A 35 -15.61 -8.14 7.73
CA PRO A 35 -16.56 -9.13 8.23
C PRO A 35 -17.08 -10.02 7.09
N TRP A 36 -16.15 -10.59 6.33
CA TRP A 36 -16.39 -11.46 5.18
C TRP A 36 -16.15 -12.91 5.55
N ASP A 37 -16.44 -13.82 4.62
CA ASP A 37 -16.08 -15.22 4.79
C ASP A 37 -14.55 -15.39 4.82
N ILE A 38 -14.09 -16.53 5.33
CA ILE A 38 -12.66 -16.82 5.45
C ILE A 38 -11.99 -16.79 4.07
N THR A 39 -12.68 -17.22 3.02
CA THR A 39 -12.14 -17.24 1.66
C THR A 39 -11.82 -15.84 1.17
N ASP A 40 -12.74 -14.89 1.30
CA ASP A 40 -12.50 -13.50 0.88
C ASP A 40 -11.51 -12.78 1.80
N GLN A 41 -11.45 -13.14 3.10
CA GLN A 41 -10.40 -12.64 3.99
C GLN A 41 -9.00 -13.10 3.55
N VAL A 42 -8.84 -14.37 3.15
CA VAL A 42 -7.56 -14.89 2.62
C VAL A 42 -7.17 -14.17 1.35
N ARG A 43 -8.13 -13.94 0.44
CA ARG A 43 -7.90 -13.17 -0.80
C ARG A 43 -7.48 -11.73 -0.50
N ALA A 44 -8.17 -11.06 0.42
CA ALA A 44 -7.83 -9.70 0.83
C ALA A 44 -6.43 -9.63 1.45
N ASN A 45 -6.07 -10.60 2.30
CA ASN A 45 -4.73 -10.66 2.88
C ASN A 45 -3.64 -10.87 1.81
N ALA A 46 -3.88 -11.75 0.85
CA ALA A 46 -2.94 -12.03 -0.24
C ALA A 46 -2.77 -10.80 -1.16
N ALA A 47 -3.83 -10.04 -1.40
CA ALA A 47 -3.79 -8.84 -2.24
C ALA A 47 -3.13 -7.64 -1.55
N LEU A 48 -3.41 -7.42 -0.25
CA LEU A 48 -3.02 -6.20 0.48
C LEU A 48 -1.87 -6.40 1.47
N GLY A 49 -1.40 -7.62 1.67
CA GLY A 49 -0.26 -7.94 2.53
C GLY A 49 -0.48 -7.64 4.03
N GLY A 50 -1.74 -7.53 4.47
CA GLY A 50 -2.07 -7.21 5.86
C GLY A 50 -1.82 -5.74 6.26
N ILE A 51 -1.65 -4.83 5.30
CA ILE A 51 -1.40 -3.41 5.59
C ILE A 51 -2.72 -2.72 6.00
N PRO A 52 -2.87 -2.23 7.26
CA PRO A 52 -4.14 -1.67 7.73
C PRO A 52 -4.65 -0.49 6.91
N ALA A 53 -3.73 0.33 6.36
CA ALA A 53 -4.09 1.49 5.55
C ALA A 53 -4.88 1.09 4.29
N TYR A 54 -4.54 -0.03 3.65
CA TYR A 54 -5.26 -0.51 2.47
C TYR A 54 -6.53 -1.22 2.85
N LEU A 55 -6.50 -2.03 3.92
CA LEU A 55 -7.69 -2.71 4.44
C LEU A 55 -8.81 -1.71 4.77
N HIS A 56 -8.44 -0.54 5.30
CA HIS A 56 -9.40 0.52 5.60
C HIS A 56 -10.05 1.16 4.36
N LYS A 57 -9.46 1.02 3.17
CA LYS A 57 -10.06 1.51 1.92
C LYS A 57 -11.21 0.62 1.44
N PHE A 58 -11.23 -0.65 1.83
CA PHE A 58 -12.30 -1.56 1.42
C PHE A 58 -13.63 -1.20 2.07
N ASN A 59 -14.68 -1.18 1.25
CA ASN A 59 -16.05 -1.11 1.70
C ASN A 59 -16.51 -2.49 2.19
N ARG A 60 -16.75 -2.59 3.50
CA ARG A 60 -17.19 -3.81 4.21
C ARG A 60 -18.49 -4.41 3.67
N ARG A 61 -19.33 -3.61 3.00
CA ARG A 61 -20.63 -4.05 2.45
C ARG A 61 -20.53 -4.65 1.05
N LEU A 62 -19.40 -4.47 0.38
CA LEU A 62 -19.17 -5.01 -0.96
C LEU A 62 -18.37 -6.32 -0.87
N ASN A 63 -18.49 -7.16 -1.90
CA ASN A 63 -17.67 -8.37 -1.98
C ASN A 63 -16.20 -8.03 -2.32
N PHE A 64 -15.31 -9.02 -2.21
CA PHE A 64 -13.90 -8.85 -2.51
C PHE A 64 -13.65 -8.25 -3.91
N TRP A 65 -14.24 -8.85 -4.95
CA TRP A 65 -13.97 -8.44 -6.33
C TRP A 65 -14.41 -7.01 -6.65
N LYS A 66 -15.54 -6.57 -6.11
CA LYS A 66 -16.03 -5.21 -6.29
C LYS A 66 -15.16 -4.20 -5.56
N ASN A 67 -14.63 -4.56 -4.39
CA ASN A 67 -13.64 -3.74 -3.70
C ASN A 67 -12.34 -3.60 -4.50
N ILE A 68 -11.86 -4.68 -5.13
CA ILE A 68 -10.67 -4.63 -5.99
C ILE A 68 -10.89 -3.67 -7.16
N SER A 69 -12.03 -3.77 -7.85
CA SER A 69 -12.31 -2.89 -8.99
C SER A 69 -12.37 -1.43 -8.60
N GLU A 70 -13.07 -1.10 -7.50
CA GLU A 70 -13.32 0.29 -7.09
C GLU A 70 -12.17 0.93 -6.30
N ASN A 71 -11.36 0.16 -5.56
CA ASN A 71 -10.37 0.72 -4.63
C ASN A 71 -8.91 0.45 -5.00
N ILE A 72 -8.65 -0.47 -5.93
CA ILE A 72 -7.30 -0.84 -6.36
C ILE A 72 -7.07 -0.55 -7.85
N LEU A 73 -8.00 -0.96 -8.71
CA LEU A 73 -7.80 -0.91 -10.16
C LEU A 73 -8.32 0.38 -10.80
N GLU A 74 -9.20 1.11 -10.12
CA GLU A 74 -9.74 2.36 -10.62
C GLU A 74 -8.68 3.47 -10.59
N LYS A 75 -8.58 4.19 -11.72
CA LYS A 75 -7.62 5.29 -11.89
C LYS A 75 -7.92 6.41 -10.88
N GLY A 76 -6.88 6.93 -10.24
CA GLY A 76 -7.01 7.97 -9.21
C GLY A 76 -7.28 7.44 -7.81
N THR A 77 -7.42 6.13 -7.62
CA THR A 77 -7.39 5.54 -6.28
C THR A 77 -5.98 5.58 -5.70
N TYR A 78 -5.89 5.68 -4.38
CA TYR A 78 -4.62 5.77 -3.66
C TYR A 78 -3.71 4.56 -3.93
N VAL A 79 -4.28 3.35 -3.86
CA VAL A 79 -3.54 2.09 -4.06
C VAL A 79 -3.05 1.96 -5.50
N TYR A 80 -3.79 2.50 -6.48
CA TYR A 80 -3.35 2.52 -7.87
C TYR A 80 -2.07 3.35 -8.05
N SER A 81 -2.05 4.56 -7.48
CA SER A 81 -0.89 5.47 -7.54
C SER A 81 0.28 5.03 -6.68
N GLU A 82 0.05 4.08 -5.77
CA GLU A 82 1.02 3.73 -4.74
C GLU A 82 2.28 3.09 -5.29
N ALA A 83 2.18 2.25 -6.32
CA ALA A 83 3.34 1.64 -6.96
C ALA A 83 4.31 2.71 -7.46
N GLU A 84 3.79 3.75 -8.12
CA GLU A 84 4.56 4.89 -8.58
C GLU A 84 5.12 5.71 -7.41
N ILE A 85 4.31 5.98 -6.39
CA ILE A 85 4.72 6.73 -5.19
C ILE A 85 5.89 6.02 -4.50
N LEU A 86 5.79 4.71 -4.28
CA LEU A 86 6.84 3.90 -3.63
C LEU A 86 8.14 3.90 -4.45
N LEU A 87 8.05 3.80 -5.78
CA LEU A 87 9.23 3.90 -6.64
C LEU A 87 9.90 5.27 -6.53
N ASN A 88 9.12 6.35 -6.52
CA ASN A 88 9.65 7.71 -6.35
C ASN A 88 10.29 7.93 -4.96
N TYR A 89 9.82 7.23 -3.93
CA TYR A 89 10.39 7.32 -2.58
C TYR A 89 11.67 6.52 -2.41
N GLU A 90 11.78 5.34 -3.04
CA GLU A 90 12.92 4.43 -2.82
C GLU A 90 14.08 4.72 -3.77
N PHE A 91 13.80 5.19 -5.00
CA PHE A 91 14.82 5.41 -6.03
C PHE A 91 15.13 6.90 -6.21
N ARG A 92 16.42 7.21 -6.40
CA ARG A 92 16.87 8.57 -6.76
C ARG A 92 16.49 8.96 -8.19
N GLU A 93 16.39 7.97 -9.09
CA GLU A 93 16.01 8.14 -10.50
C GLU A 93 14.86 7.18 -10.86
N PRO A 94 13.62 7.47 -10.43
CA PRO A 94 12.47 6.58 -10.60
C PRO A 94 12.08 6.36 -12.06
N ALA A 95 12.37 7.32 -12.95
CA ALA A 95 12.06 7.25 -14.38
C ALA A 95 12.68 6.04 -15.10
N ASN A 96 13.86 5.57 -14.66
CA ASN A 96 14.53 4.40 -15.25
C ASN A 96 13.80 3.08 -14.93
N TYR A 97 13.00 3.05 -13.86
CA TYR A 97 12.30 1.86 -13.37
C TYR A 97 10.79 1.87 -13.69
N MET A 98 10.23 3.05 -14.00
CA MET A 98 8.85 3.22 -14.48
C MET A 98 8.60 2.67 -15.89
N VAL A 99 9.64 2.21 -16.61
CA VAL A 99 9.50 1.60 -17.93
C VAL A 99 8.85 0.21 -17.88
N LEU A 100 8.91 -0.47 -16.73
CA LEU A 100 8.38 -1.85 -16.58
C LEU A 100 6.84 -1.93 -16.44
N PRO A 101 6.14 -1.01 -15.73
CA PRO A 101 4.67 -0.97 -15.73
C PRO A 101 4.07 -0.33 -17.00
N GLY A 102 4.82 0.52 -17.70
CA GLY A 102 4.37 1.27 -18.88
C GLY A 102 3.67 0.44 -19.98
N PRO A 103 4.17 -0.73 -20.39
CA PRO A 103 3.52 -1.54 -21.43
C PRO A 103 2.25 -2.28 -20.95
N MET A 104 2.00 -2.43 -19.64
CA MET A 104 0.71 -2.94 -19.15
C MET A 104 -0.38 -1.85 -19.15
N HIS A 105 0.02 -0.58 -19.21
CA HIS A 105 -0.83 0.59 -19.14
C HIS A 105 -1.44 1.02 -20.49
N GLN A 106 -0.85 0.60 -21.62
CA GLN A 106 -1.28 0.94 -22.99
C GLN A 106 -2.13 -0.14 -23.67
N GLY A 107 -2.78 -1.02 -22.90
CA GLY A 107 -3.76 -1.96 -23.42
C GLY A 107 -5.15 -1.32 -23.55
N LYS A 108 -5.53 -1.00 -24.81
CA LYS A 108 -6.88 -0.62 -25.28
C LYS A 108 -7.30 0.85 -25.11
N GLU A 109 -6.87 1.68 -26.06
CA GLU A 109 -7.83 2.51 -26.79
C GLU A 109 -7.72 2.13 -28.27
N ALA A 110 -8.77 1.48 -28.77
CA ALA A 110 -9.06 1.20 -30.17
C ALA A 110 -10.53 1.51 -30.40
#